data_AF-A0A946NCW3-F1
#
_entry.id   AF-A0A946NCW3-F1
#
_cell.length_a   1.000
_cell.length_b   1.000
_cell.length_c   1.000
_cell.angle_alpha   90.00
_cell.angle_beta   90.00
_cell.angle_gamma   90.00
#
_symmetry.space_group_name_H-M   'P 1'
#
loop_
_entity.id
_entity.type
_entity.pdbx_description
1 polymer ?
#
loop_
_entity_poly.entity_id
_entity_poly.type
_entity_poly.pdbx_seq_one_letter_code
_entity_poly.pdbx_strand_id
1 'polypeptide(L)'
;MPIYEYELCDDKGDCRPCGGPGFTLRRPVSAKPLEKCPACKRPVRKIISSFSTPTHLKPLSITDAKKAGFTVYKKLGKGEYERQ
;
A
#
# COMPACT_ATOMS: atom_id res chain seq x y z
N MET A 1 -4.56 -2.45 16.25
CA MET A 1 -5.83 -2.81 15.58
C MET A 1 -5.84 -2.18 14.19
N PRO A 2 -5.89 -2.95 13.10
CA PRO A 2 -5.74 -2.43 11.75
C PRO A 2 -6.90 -1.53 11.32
N ILE A 3 -6.61 -0.64 10.37
CA ILE A 3 -7.60 0.12 9.64
C ILE A 3 -7.92 -0.65 8.35
N TYR A 4 -9.19 -0.80 8.05
CA TYR A 4 -9.66 -1.36 6.79
C TYR A 4 -10.44 -0.31 6.02
N GLU A 5 -10.22 -0.31 4.70
CA GLU A 5 -10.92 0.54 3.74
C GLU A 5 -12.02 -0.27 3.04
N TYR A 6 -13.17 0.35 2.87
CA TYR A 6 -14.32 -0.22 2.19
C TYR A 6 -14.87 0.77 1.17
N GLU A 7 -15.33 0.24 0.04
CA GLU A 7 -15.98 0.99 -1.03
C GLU A 7 -17.35 0.39 -1.33
N LEU A 8 -18.28 1.24 -1.72
CA LEU A 8 -19.62 0.85 -2.11
C LEU A 8 -19.58 0.21 -3.50
N CYS A 9 -20.22 -0.95 -3.65
CA CYS A 9 -20.33 -1.62 -4.95
C CYS A 9 -21.45 -1.04 -5.83
N ASP A 10 -22.23 -0.09 -5.31
CA ASP A 10 -23.36 0.47 -6.00
C ASP A 10 -22.97 1.75 -6.74
N ASP A 11 -23.14 1.80 -8.06
CA ASP A 11 -22.92 2.98 -8.91
C ASP A 11 -23.92 4.13 -8.65
N LYS A 12 -24.80 4.00 -7.65
CA LYS A 12 -25.90 4.93 -7.32
C LYS A 12 -25.46 6.11 -6.46
N GLY A 13 -24.18 6.48 -6.52
CA GLY A 13 -23.63 7.66 -5.84
C GLY A 13 -23.27 7.46 -4.36
N ASP A 14 -22.81 8.54 -3.75
CA ASP A 14 -22.17 8.57 -2.44
C ASP A 14 -23.10 8.15 -1.30
N CYS A 15 -22.52 7.53 -0.27
CA CYS A 15 -23.23 7.28 0.96
C CYS A 15 -23.23 8.56 1.80
N ARG A 16 -24.39 9.22 1.95
CA ARG A 16 -24.55 10.48 2.73
C ARG A 16 -23.98 10.39 4.17
N PRO A 17 -24.17 9.30 4.94
CA PRO A 17 -23.49 9.10 6.22
C PRO A 17 -21.96 8.94 6.14
N CYS A 18 -21.44 8.38 5.04
CA CYS A 18 -20.01 8.14 4.86
C CYS A 18 -19.30 9.30 4.13
N GLY A 19 -20.04 10.26 3.59
CA GLY A 19 -19.51 11.45 2.92
C GLY A 19 -18.82 11.19 1.58
N GLY A 20 -18.95 9.99 1.00
CA GLY A 20 -18.28 9.63 -0.25
C GLY A 20 -18.52 8.19 -0.70
N PRO A 21 -17.73 7.69 -1.67
CA PRO A 21 -17.85 6.34 -2.24
C PRO A 21 -17.27 5.26 -1.31
N GLY A 22 -16.48 5.64 -0.31
CA GLY A 22 -15.85 4.72 0.63
C GLY A 22 -15.69 5.29 2.04
N PHE A 23 -15.30 4.42 2.97
CA PHE A 23 -15.03 4.77 4.37
C PHE A 23 -13.97 3.88 4.99
N THR A 24 -13.39 4.33 6.11
CA THR A 24 -12.39 3.60 6.89
C THR A 24 -12.97 3.14 8.23
N LEU A 25 -12.65 1.92 8.65
CA LEU A 25 -13.00 1.40 9.98
C LEU A 25 -11.80 0.75 10.65
N ARG A 26 -11.65 1.00 11.96
CA ARG A 26 -10.74 0.25 12.83
C ARG A 26 -11.45 -1.00 13.32
N ARG A 27 -10.97 -2.20 12.95
CA ARG A 27 -11.56 -3.47 13.38
C ARG A 27 -10.48 -4.48 13.79
N PRO A 28 -10.79 -5.43 14.69
CA PRO A 28 -9.86 -6.49 15.03
C PRO A 28 -9.62 -7.41 13.84
N VAL A 29 -8.43 -8.02 13.79
CA VAL A 29 -8.00 -8.90 12.68
C VAL A 29 -8.89 -10.14 12.55
N SER A 30 -9.43 -10.62 13.67
CA SER A 30 -10.31 -11.79 13.72
C SER A 30 -11.71 -11.54 13.16
N ALA A 31 -12.10 -10.28 12.90
CA ALA A 31 -13.43 -9.98 12.41
C ALA A 31 -13.54 -10.19 10.89
N LYS A 32 -14.59 -10.89 10.47
CA LYS A 32 -14.90 -11.11 9.05
C LYS A 32 -15.12 -9.78 8.31
N PRO A 33 -14.72 -9.65 7.03
CA PRO A 33 -14.99 -8.46 6.22
C PRO A 33 -16.49 -8.11 6.21
N LEU A 34 -16.80 -6.80 6.17
CA LEU A 34 -18.18 -6.37 6.02
C LEU A 34 -18.61 -6.55 4.57
N GLU A 35 -19.81 -7.09 4.37
CA GLU A 35 -20.50 -7.15 3.07
C GLU A 35 -21.49 -5.99 2.91
N LYS A 36 -21.92 -5.39 4.03
CA LYS A 36 -22.89 -4.29 4.05
C LYS A 36 -22.39 -3.14 4.93
N CYS A 37 -22.64 -1.91 4.48
CA CYS A 37 -22.35 -0.73 5.27
C CYS A 37 -23.27 -0.67 6.51
N PRO A 38 -22.73 -0.44 7.72
CA PRO A 38 -23.54 -0.38 8.95
C PRO A 38 -24.52 0.80 8.98
N ALA A 39 -24.24 1.88 8.25
CA ALA A 39 -25.10 3.07 8.24
C ALA A 39 -26.19 3.00 7.16
N CYS A 40 -25.82 2.73 5.90
CA CYS A 40 -26.75 2.75 4.76
C CYS A 40 -27.21 1.36 4.30
N LYS A 41 -26.68 0.28 4.87
CA LYS A 41 -26.99 -1.14 4.53
C LYS A 41 -26.70 -1.55 3.08
N ARG A 42 -26.11 -0.66 2.27
CA ARG A 42 -25.68 -0.92 0.89
C ARG A 42 -24.51 -1.91 0.85
N PRO A 43 -24.36 -2.69 -0.23
CA PRO A 43 -23.26 -3.62 -0.41
C PRO A 43 -21.91 -2.89 -0.46
N VAL A 44 -20.92 -3.42 0.24
CA VAL A 44 -19.55 -2.88 0.28
C VAL A 44 -18.53 -3.97 -0.02
N ARG A 45 -17.42 -3.59 -0.63
CA ARG A 45 -16.23 -4.42 -0.82
C ARG A 45 -15.06 -3.88 -0.01
N LYS A 46 -14.26 -4.77 0.56
CA LYS A 46 -13.00 -4.41 1.21
C LYS A 46 -11.95 -4.09 0.14
N ILE A 47 -11.30 -2.95 0.27
CA ILE A 47 -10.17 -2.56 -0.57
C ILE A 47 -8.86 -2.84 0.17
N ILE A 48 -7.83 -3.19 -0.60
CA ILE A 48 -6.45 -3.20 -0.12
C ILE A 48 -5.95 -1.76 -0.18
N SER A 49 -5.74 -1.15 0.99
CA SER A 49 -5.21 0.21 1.09
C SER A 49 -3.90 0.33 0.32
N SER A 50 -3.70 1.45 -0.37
CA SER A 50 -2.41 1.75 -0.96
C SER A 50 -1.38 1.92 0.15
N PHE A 51 -0.13 1.56 -0.14
CA PHE A 51 0.99 1.82 0.75
C PHE A 51 2.01 2.66 0.02
N SER A 52 2.58 3.64 0.72
CA SER A 52 3.69 4.42 0.18
C SER A 52 4.97 3.59 0.28
N THR A 53 5.58 3.29 -0.86
CA THR A 53 6.94 2.74 -0.90
C THR A 53 7.94 3.89 -0.91
N PRO A 54 9.03 3.81 -0.13
CA PRO A 54 10.06 4.84 -0.16
C PRO A 54 10.77 4.81 -1.51
N THR A 55 10.55 5.83 -2.35
CA THR A 55 11.23 5.97 -3.65
C THR A 55 12.65 6.49 -3.49
N HIS A 56 12.85 7.48 -2.62
CA HIS A 56 14.16 8.12 -2.40
C HIS A 56 14.99 7.45 -1.30
N LEU A 57 14.33 6.89 -0.28
CA LEU A 57 14.97 6.21 0.85
C LEU A 57 15.07 4.68 0.61
N LYS A 58 14.92 4.24 -0.66
CA LYS A 58 15.04 2.82 -1.01
C LYS A 58 16.46 2.34 -0.71
N PRO A 59 16.64 1.14 -0.11
CA PRO A 59 17.98 0.58 0.04
C PRO A 59 18.66 0.45 -1.32
N LEU A 60 19.98 0.67 -1.34
CA LEU A 60 20.78 0.62 -2.56
C LEU A 60 20.58 -0.73 -3.27
N SER A 61 20.13 -0.66 -4.52
CA SER A 61 19.93 -1.81 -5.39
C SER A 61 20.99 -1.81 -6.49
N ILE A 62 21.82 -2.85 -6.51
CA ILE A 62 22.92 -3.00 -7.49
C ILE A 62 22.35 -3.12 -8.91
N THR A 63 21.23 -3.82 -9.06
CA THR A 63 20.56 -4.01 -10.35
C THR A 63 20.00 -2.69 -10.88
N ASP A 64 19.41 -1.86 -10.02
CA ASP A 64 18.89 -0.55 -10.41
C ASP A 64 20.04 0.41 -10.76
N ALA A 65 21.15 0.37 -10.01
CA ALA A 65 22.34 1.16 -10.29
C ALA A 65 22.97 0.82 -11.65
N LYS A 66 23.11 -0.47 -11.98
CA LYS A 66 23.61 -0.92 -13.29
C LYS A 66 22.70 -0.50 -14.44
N LYS A 67 21.38 -0.64 -14.26
CA LYS A 67 20.39 -0.20 -15.26
C LYS A 67 20.46 1.31 -15.52
N ALA A 68 20.74 2.09 -14.49
CA ALA A 68 20.97 3.53 -14.61
C ALA A 68 22.36 3.90 -15.20
N GLY A 69 23.20 2.92 -15.55
CA GLY A 69 24.52 3.14 -16.16
C GLY A 69 25.65 3.37 -15.16
N PHE A 70 25.41 3.21 -13.86
CA PHE A 70 26.47 3.34 -12.86
C PHE A 70 27.38 2.11 -12.85
N THR A 71 28.68 2.34 -12.73
CA THR A 71 29.66 1.28 -12.47
C THR A 71 29.69 1.00 -10.97
N VAL A 72 29.27 -0.20 -10.57
CA VAL A 72 29.19 -0.59 -9.16
C VAL A 72 30.48 -1.28 -8.74
N TYR A 73 31.02 -0.88 -7.60
CA TYR A 73 32.22 -1.46 -7.01
C TYR A 73 31.93 -1.96 -5.60
N LYS A 74 32.41 -3.16 -5.28
CA LYS A 74 32.36 -3.75 -3.94
C LYS A 74 33.72 -3.58 -3.27
N LYS A 75 33.71 -3.04 -2.04
CA LYS A 75 34.92 -2.90 -1.24
C LYS A 75 35.30 -4.26 -0.64
N LEU A 76 36.49 -4.76 -0.95
CA LEU A 76 36.99 -6.06 -0.46
C LEU A 76 37.86 -5.93 0.79
N GLY A 77 38.53 -4.79 0.99
CA GLY A 77 39.48 -4.62 2.11
C GLY A 77 40.01 -3.20 2.31
N LYS A 78 41.30 -3.07 2.63
CA LYS A 78 42.01 -1.79 2.91
C LYS A 78 42.33 -1.01 1.62
N GLY A 79 41.29 -0.66 0.86
CA GLY A 79 41.39 0.22 -0.32
C GLY A 79 41.19 -0.48 -1.67
N GLU A 80 41.02 -1.80 -1.68
CA GLU A 80 40.75 -2.57 -2.89
C GLU A 80 39.24 -2.64 -3.18
N TYR A 81 38.90 -2.41 -4.44
CA TYR A 81 37.55 -2.40 -4.95
C TYR A 81 37.45 -3.31 -6.17
N GLU A 82 36.50 -4.24 -6.14
CA GLU A 82 36.20 -5.15 -7.26
C GLU A 82 34.94 -4.69 -7.97
N ARG A 83 34.92 -4.78 -9.30
CA ARG A 83 33.74 -4.41 -10.10
C ARG A 83 32.68 -5.49 -9.95
N GLN A 84 31.48 -5.08 -9.54
CA GLN A 84 30.37 -5.99 -9.24
C GLN A 84 29.29 -5.96 -10.30
#